data_AF-A0A1H7KFG4-F1
#
_entry.id   AF-A0A1H7KFG4-F1
#
_cell.length_a   1.000
_cell.length_b   1.000
_cell.length_c   1.000
_cell.angle_alpha   90.00
_cell.angle_beta   90.00
_cell.angle_gamma   90.00
#
_symmetry.space_group_name_H-M   'P 1'
#
loop_
_entity.id
_entity.type
_entity.pdbx_description
1 polymer ?
#
loop_
_entity_poly.entity_id
_entity_poly.type
_entity_poly.pdbx_seq_one_letter_code
_entity_poly.pdbx_strand_id
1 'polypeptide(L)'
;MILLPTGYTYGRLGTRQSVEAVLAAGRGEVQLEGLRGRSCWESAGQVAEIAVREQVSAGASDLTVDESGTLPVVRHRDGRAWAVELSRTELAARPPSCGAASKAVVALVAESVRPLTA
;
A
#
# COMPACT_ATOMS: atom_id res chain seq x y z
N MET A 1 11.66 7.12 0.36
CA MET A 1 11.61 7.57 1.77
C MET A 1 10.87 6.53 2.58
N ILE A 2 11.32 6.22 3.79
CA ILE A 2 10.61 5.34 4.72
C ILE A 2 10.33 6.14 5.99
N LEU A 3 9.08 6.11 6.47
CA LEU A 3 8.67 6.79 7.70
C LEU A 3 8.64 5.77 8.84
N LEU A 4 9.43 6.04 9.88
CA LEU A 4 9.46 5.26 11.11
C LEU A 4 8.59 5.92 12.19
N PRO A 5 8.00 5.15 13.12
CA PRO A 5 8.10 3.70 13.26
C PRO A 5 7.11 2.91 12.39
N THR A 6 6.23 3.57 11.63
CA THR A 6 5.10 2.92 10.93
C THR A 6 5.53 2.01 9.78
N GLY A 7 6.70 2.25 9.19
CA GLY A 7 7.21 1.47 8.06
C GLY A 7 6.57 1.83 6.71
N TYR A 8 5.84 2.95 6.62
CA TYR A 8 5.33 3.41 5.33
C TYR A 8 6.45 3.82 4.41
N THR A 9 6.45 3.22 3.22
CA THR A 9 7.47 3.41 2.20
C THR A 9 6.89 4.23 1.07
N TYR A 10 7.66 5.22 0.63
CA TYR A 10 7.31 6.14 -0.45
C TYR A 10 8.40 6.15 -1.52
N GLY A 11 8.01 6.23 -2.78
CA GLY A 11 8.92 6.30 -3.91
C GLY A 11 8.58 7.47 -4.84
N ARG A 12 9.61 8.02 -5.49
CA ARG A 12 9.48 9.12 -6.47
C ARG A 12 8.88 10.42 -5.90
N LEU A 13 9.15 10.71 -4.62
CA LEU A 13 8.75 11.99 -4.02
C LEU A 13 9.72 13.10 -4.43
N GLY A 14 9.18 14.29 -4.70
CA GLY A 14 9.92 15.55 -4.73
C GLY A 14 10.06 16.15 -3.33
N THR A 15 10.69 17.33 -3.24
CA THR A 15 10.92 18.04 -1.97
C THR A 15 9.62 18.35 -1.26
N ARG A 16 8.65 18.97 -1.95
CA ARG A 16 7.35 19.35 -1.37
C ARG A 16 6.60 18.12 -0.85
N GLN A 17 6.47 17.08 -1.67
CA GLN A 17 5.76 15.85 -1.27
C GLN A 17 6.45 15.15 -0.09
N SER A 18 7.77 15.19 -0.02
CA SER A 18 8.51 14.62 1.12
C SER A 18 8.19 15.35 2.42
N VAL A 19 8.13 16.69 2.40
CA VAL A 19 7.72 17.51 3.56
C VAL A 19 6.28 17.19 3.96
N GLU A 20 5.36 17.13 3.00
CA GLU A 20 3.96 16.81 3.26
C GLU A 20 3.77 15.43 3.90
N ALA A 21 4.47 14.41 3.41
CA ALA A 21 4.43 13.07 3.97
C ALA A 21 4.98 13.02 5.41
N VAL A 22 6.05 13.77 5.72
CA VAL A 22 6.58 13.89 7.09
C VAL A 22 5.60 14.61 8.01
N LEU A 23 5.01 15.72 7.57
CA LEU A 23 4.03 16.47 8.36
C LEU A 23 2.75 15.66 8.61
N ALA A 24 2.26 14.93 7.61
CA ALA A 24 1.14 14.01 7.75
C ALA A 24 1.44 12.92 8.78
N ALA A 25 2.62 12.30 8.71
CA ALA A 25 3.02 11.31 9.72
C ALA A 25 3.09 11.90 11.14
N GLY A 26 3.52 13.16 11.29
CA GLY A 26 3.48 13.86 12.57
C GLY A 26 2.07 14.04 13.15
N ARG A 27 1.03 13.98 12.32
CA ARG A 27 -0.39 13.98 12.73
C ARG A 27 -0.99 12.57 12.83
N GLY A 28 -0.21 11.52 12.61
CA GLY A 28 -0.71 10.14 12.54
C GLY A 28 -1.48 9.83 11.26
N GLU A 29 -1.34 10.63 10.21
CA GLU A 29 -1.97 10.46 8.91
C GLU A 29 -1.02 9.76 7.91
N VAL A 30 -1.57 9.30 6.79
CA VAL A 30 -0.81 8.69 5.68
C VAL A 30 -1.03 9.52 4.43
N GLN A 31 0.04 10.07 3.86
CA GLN A 31 -0.01 10.71 2.55
C GLN A 31 -0.11 9.63 1.47
N LEU A 32 -0.97 9.81 0.47
CA LEU A 32 -1.15 8.81 -0.58
C LEU A 32 -0.22 9.03 -1.77
N GLU A 33 0.17 10.29 -2.04
CA GLU A 33 1.07 10.59 -3.16
C GLU A 33 2.42 9.88 -2.98
N GLY A 34 2.76 9.02 -3.94
CA GLY A 34 4.01 8.25 -3.95
C GLY A 34 4.08 7.11 -2.93
N LEU A 35 3.00 6.81 -2.22
CA LEU A 35 2.91 5.68 -1.30
C LEU A 35 3.17 4.36 -2.04
N ARG A 36 4.01 3.50 -1.48
CA ARG A 36 4.36 2.17 -2.01
C ARG A 36 3.84 1.03 -1.15
N GLY A 37 3.44 1.33 0.09
CA GLY A 37 2.92 0.35 1.02
C GLY A 37 3.57 0.47 2.40
N ARG A 38 3.16 -0.42 3.30
CA ARG A 38 3.75 -0.56 4.63
C ARG A 38 4.60 -1.83 4.67
N SER A 39 5.84 -1.72 5.15
CA SER A 39 6.85 -2.78 5.02
C SER A 39 6.54 -4.08 5.76
N CYS A 40 5.53 -4.09 6.64
CA CYS A 40 5.11 -5.29 7.36
C CYS A 40 4.22 -6.22 6.52
N TRP A 41 3.73 -5.77 5.36
CA TRP A 41 2.86 -6.57 4.49
C TRP A 41 3.60 -7.08 3.27
N GLU A 42 3.12 -8.20 2.74
CA GLU A 42 3.52 -8.66 1.43
C GLU A 42 2.92 -7.75 0.34
N SER A 43 3.33 -7.98 -0.91
CA SER A 43 2.93 -7.09 -2.03
C SER A 43 1.41 -6.99 -2.19
N ALA A 44 0.67 -8.07 -1.92
CA ALA A 44 -0.79 -8.08 -1.98
C ALA A 44 -1.40 -7.18 -0.90
N GLY A 45 -0.94 -7.31 0.35
CA GLY A 45 -1.43 -6.49 1.45
C GLY A 45 -1.05 -5.03 1.34
N GLN A 46 0.12 -4.70 0.78
CA GLN A 46 0.48 -3.32 0.45
C GLN A 46 -0.51 -2.70 -0.53
N VAL A 47 -0.84 -3.38 -1.64
CA VAL A 47 -1.81 -2.89 -2.63
C VAL A 47 -3.21 -2.80 -2.02
N ALA A 48 -3.62 -3.80 -1.24
CA ALA A 48 -4.92 -3.82 -0.59
C ALA A 48 -5.12 -2.66 0.41
N GLU A 49 -4.13 -2.41 1.27
CA GLU A 49 -4.19 -1.30 2.21
C GLU A 49 -4.27 0.05 1.49
N ILE A 50 -3.45 0.25 0.45
CA ILE A 50 -3.47 1.50 -0.34
C ILE A 50 -4.86 1.73 -0.95
N ALA A 51 -5.42 0.71 -1.61
CA ALA A 51 -6.72 0.80 -2.27
C ALA A 51 -7.85 1.16 -1.29
N VAL A 52 -7.80 0.67 -0.06
CA VAL A 52 -8.78 1.04 0.98
C VAL A 52 -8.55 2.48 1.47
N ARG A 53 -7.30 2.91 1.68
CA ARG A 53 -6.99 4.29 2.10
C ARG A 53 -7.39 5.35 1.07
N GLU A 54 -7.47 4.98 -0.20
CA GLU A 54 -8.02 5.86 -1.26
C GLU A 54 -9.53 6.11 -1.10
N GLN A 55 -10.25 5.23 -0.39
CA GLN A 55 -11.70 5.31 -0.24
C GLN A 55 -12.15 5.76 1.15
N VAL A 56 -11.28 5.61 2.17
CA VAL A 56 -11.64 5.94 3.56
C VAL A 56 -10.53 6.73 4.23
N SER A 57 -10.93 7.66 5.10
CA SER A 57 -10.02 8.27 6.05
C SER A 57 -9.69 7.27 7.15
N ALA A 58 -8.40 7.02 7.35
CA ALA A 58 -7.88 6.14 8.39
C ALA A 58 -6.50 6.62 8.84
N GLY A 59 -6.25 6.63 10.14
CA GLY A 59 -4.93 6.89 10.70
C GLY A 59 -3.90 5.84 10.27
N ALA A 60 -2.63 6.14 10.52
CA ALA A 60 -1.49 5.30 10.15
C ALA A 60 -1.54 3.88 10.77
N SER A 61 -2.23 3.71 11.89
CA SER A 61 -2.35 2.44 12.61
C SER A 61 -3.77 1.88 12.62
N ASP A 62 -4.71 2.50 11.92
CA ASP A 62 -6.12 2.11 12.00
C ASP A 62 -6.48 0.91 11.11
N LEU A 63 -5.64 0.61 10.11
CA LEU A 63 -5.85 -0.50 9.18
C LEU A 63 -4.87 -1.64 9.47
N THR A 64 -5.36 -2.87 9.42
CA THR A 64 -4.60 -4.12 9.35
C THR A 64 -5.00 -4.90 8.10
N VAL A 65 -4.13 -5.78 7.61
CA VAL A 65 -4.41 -6.63 6.45
C VAL A 65 -4.27 -8.10 6.86
N ASP A 66 -5.27 -8.89 6.51
CA ASP A 66 -5.25 -10.35 6.57
C ASP A 66 -5.07 -10.91 5.16
N GLU A 67 -3.92 -11.52 4.91
CA GLU A 67 -3.51 -12.07 3.62
C GLU A 67 -3.64 -13.61 3.57
N SER A 68 -4.28 -14.22 4.57
CA SER A 68 -4.38 -15.69 4.68
C SER A 68 -5.45 -16.32 3.78
N GLY A 69 -6.43 -15.52 3.34
CA GLY A 69 -7.54 -15.95 2.50
C GLY A 69 -7.26 -15.87 1.00
N THR A 70 -8.27 -16.19 0.19
CA THR A 70 -8.21 -16.08 -1.28
C THR A 70 -7.98 -14.63 -1.75
N LEU A 71 -8.55 -13.66 -1.02
CA LEU A 71 -8.39 -12.24 -1.26
C LEU A 71 -7.91 -11.58 0.03
N PRO A 72 -7.01 -10.57 -0.03
CA PRO A 72 -6.64 -9.81 1.15
C PRO A 72 -7.85 -9.07 1.72
N VAL A 73 -8.01 -9.15 3.03
CA VAL A 73 -9.05 -8.44 3.77
C VAL A 73 -8.41 -7.34 4.62
N VAL A 74 -8.77 -6.10 4.34
CA VAL A 74 -8.35 -4.94 5.14
C VAL A 74 -9.39 -4.72 6.22
N ARG A 75 -8.95 -4.59 7.48
CA ARG A 75 -9.82 -4.33 8.63
C ARG A 75 -9.47 -2.99 9.25
N HIS A 76 -10.47 -2.17 9.48
CA HIS A 76 -10.34 -0.97 10.28
C HIS A 76 -10.59 -1.32 11.75
N ARG A 77 -9.88 -0.65 12.66
CA ARG A 77 -10.04 -0.83 14.11
C ARG A 77 -11.43 -0.51 14.66
N ASP A 78 -12.29 0.10 13.85
CA ASP A 78 -13.67 0.47 14.20
C ASP A 78 -14.69 -0.63 13.85
N GLY A 79 -14.21 -1.76 13.32
CA GLY A 79 -15.03 -2.92 12.95
C GLY A 79 -15.37 -3.01 11.47
N ARG A 80 -15.15 -1.96 10.66
CA ARG A 80 -15.34 -2.05 9.21
C ARG A 80 -14.28 -2.94 8.56
N ALA A 81 -14.65 -3.63 7.49
CA ALA A 81 -13.73 -4.47 6.74
C ALA A 81 -14.04 -4.42 5.24
N TRP A 82 -13.02 -4.66 4.41
CA TRP A 82 -13.13 -4.71 2.96
C TRP A 82 -12.33 -5.88 2.41
N ALA A 83 -12.93 -6.62 1.47
CA ALA A 83 -12.18 -7.53 0.61
C ALA A 83 -11.68 -6.76 -0.62
N VAL A 84 -10.41 -6.96 -0.96
CA VAL A 84 -9.80 -6.31 -2.13
C VAL A 84 -9.47 -7.35 -3.19
N GLU A 85 -10.07 -7.21 -4.37
CA GLU A 85 -9.72 -8.02 -5.52
C GLU A 85 -8.46 -7.48 -6.18
N LEU A 86 -7.51 -8.37 -6.45
CA LEU A 86 -6.25 -8.03 -7.09
C LEU A 86 -6.11 -8.76 -8.42
N SER A 87 -5.56 -8.07 -9.42
CA SER A 87 -5.07 -8.69 -10.65
C SER A 87 -3.55 -8.62 -10.72
N ARG A 88 -2.99 -9.44 -11.62
CA ARG A 88 -1.57 -9.43 -11.97
C ARG A 88 -1.41 -8.82 -13.36
N THR A 89 -0.52 -7.85 -13.47
CA THR A 89 -0.15 -7.25 -14.76
C THR A 89 1.32 -7.53 -15.03
N GLU A 90 1.61 -8.16 -16.15
CA GLU A 90 2.98 -8.32 -16.63
C GLU A 90 3.50 -6.97 -17.16
N LEU A 91 4.71 -6.62 -16.74
CA LEU A 91 5.40 -5.42 -17.19
C LEU A 91 6.62 -5.80 -18.01
N ALA A 92 7.10 -4.86 -18.82
CA ALA A 92 8.35 -5.01 -19.55
C ALA A 92 9.49 -5.44 -18.61
N ALA A 93 10.22 -6.49 -19.01
CA ALA A 93 11.34 -6.99 -18.25
C ALA A 93 12.39 -5.89 -18.06
N ARG A 94 12.94 -5.80 -16.85
CA ARG A 94 13.94 -4.78 -16.51
C ARG A 94 14.99 -5.34 -15.55
N PRO A 95 16.21 -4.79 -15.54
CA PRO A 95 17.21 -5.22 -14.59
C PRO A 95 16.82 -4.80 -13.17
N PRO A 96 17.00 -5.67 -12.15
CA PRO A 96 16.68 -5.34 -10.76
C PRO A 96 17.66 -4.32 -10.13
N SER A 97 18.83 -4.15 -10.74
CA SER A 97 19.88 -3.23 -10.32
C SER A 97 20.76 -2.85 -11.52
N CYS A 98 21.59 -1.82 -11.41
CA CYS A 98 22.54 -1.44 -12.46
C CYS A 98 23.45 -2.62 -12.82
N GLY A 99 23.57 -2.93 -14.12
CA GLY A 99 24.42 -4.00 -14.65
C GLY A 99 23.85 -5.42 -14.55
N ALA A 100 22.71 -5.63 -13.91
CA ALA A 100 22.06 -6.94 -13.87
C ALA A 100 21.36 -7.27 -15.20
N ALA A 101 21.14 -8.55 -15.47
CA ALA A 101 20.29 -8.98 -16.58
C ALA A 101 18.82 -8.62 -16.32
N SER A 102 18.08 -8.33 -17.39
CA SER A 102 16.64 -8.08 -17.31
C SER A 102 15.89 -9.31 -16.81
N LYS A 103 14.94 -9.09 -15.89
CA LYS A 103 14.05 -10.11 -15.36
C LYS A 103 12.59 -9.72 -15.59
N ALA A 104 11.73 -10.71 -15.72
CA ALA A 104 10.29 -10.50 -15.78
C ALA A 104 9.80 -9.75 -14.53
N VAL A 105 8.86 -8.84 -14.71
CA VAL A 105 8.27 -8.06 -13.62
C VAL A 105 6.76 -8.24 -13.66
N VAL A 106 6.19 -8.57 -12.51
CA VAL A 106 4.74 -8.62 -12.30
C VAL A 106 4.38 -7.53 -11.31
N ALA A 107 3.37 -6.74 -11.64
CA ALA A 107 2.72 -5.81 -10.73
C ALA A 107 1.39 -6.39 -10.24
N LEU A 108 1.03 -6.08 -9.00
CA LEU A 108 -0.32 -6.29 -8.48
C LEU A 108 -1.09 -4.98 -8.58
N VAL A 109 -2.34 -5.06 -9.00
CA VAL A 109 -3.25 -3.92 -9.14
C VAL A 109 -4.54 -4.25 -8.41
N ALA A 110 -5.07 -3.30 -7.64
CA ALA A 110 -6.40 -3.44 -7.05
C ALA A 110 -7.45 -3.20 -8.14
N GLU A 111 -8.33 -4.18 -8.34
CA GLU A 111 -9.44 -4.12 -9.30
C GLU A 111 -10.71 -3.60 -8.64
N SER A 112 -11.00 -4.08 -7.42
CA SER A 112 -12.18 -3.65 -6.67
C SER A 112 -11.94 -3.71 -5.16
N VAL A 113 -12.64 -2.84 -4.45
CA VAL A 113 -12.69 -2.82 -2.98
C VAL A 113 -14.15 -2.96 -2.60
N ARG A 114 -14.50 -4.03 -1.88
CA ARG A 114 -15.89 -4.31 -1.48
C ARG A 114 -16.00 -4.35 0.03
N PRO A 115 -16.87 -3.53 0.65
CA PRO A 115 -17.18 -3.66 2.06
C PRO A 115 -17.67 -5.08 2.37
N LEU A 116 -17.19 -5.64 3.47
CA LEU A 116 -17.75 -6.86 4.04
C LEU A 116 -18.82 -6.45 5.04
N THR A 117 -20.06 -6.82 4.77
CA THR A 117 -21.13 -6.73 5.77
C THR A 117 -20.85 -7.72 6.89
N ALA A 118 -20.93 -7.24 8.13
CA ALA A 118 -20.90 -8.06 9.33
C ALA A 118 -22.17 -8.90 9.46
#